data_AF-A0A1L7GE86-F1
#
_entry.id   AF-A0A1L7GE86-F1
#
_cell.length_a   1.000
_cell.length_b   1.000
_cell.length_c   1.000
_cell.angle_alpha   90.00
_cell.angle_beta   90.00
_cell.angle_gamma   90.00
#
_symmetry.space_group_name_H-M   'P 1'
#
loop_
_entity.id
_entity.type
_entity.pdbx_description
1 polymer ?
#
loop_
_entity_poly.entity_id
_entity_poly.type
_entity_poly.pdbx_seq_one_letter_code
_entity_poly.pdbx_strand_id
1 'polypeptide(L)' 'MRDLAALWTGDDATYAIAWDRIGAEVVWINTELGRGGRPRGAELIRAGGNERVSFAVVPGYGHGDGVWAATAAADVWSRF' A
#
# COMPACT_ATOMS: atom_id res chain seq x y z
N MET A 1 -8.85 -9.37 -13.96
CA MET A 1 -7.49 -8.86 -14.24
C MET A 1 -7.25 -7.46 -13.66
N ARG A 2 -8.21 -6.53 -13.71
CA ARG A 2 -8.08 -5.21 -13.09
C ARG A 2 -7.77 -5.24 -11.59
N ASP A 3 -8.51 -6.06 -10.82
CA ASP A 3 -8.27 -6.18 -9.37
C ASP A 3 -6.87 -6.72 -9.07
N LEU A 4 -6.42 -7.65 -9.91
CA LEU A 4 -5.05 -8.16 -9.87
C LEU A 4 -4.09 -6.99 -10.13
N ALA A 5 -4.16 -6.29 -11.26
CA ALA A 5 -3.29 -5.16 -11.57
C ALA A 5 -3.26 -4.08 -10.47
N ALA A 6 -4.41 -3.75 -9.87
CA ALA A 6 -4.49 -2.81 -8.76
C ALA A 6 -3.65 -3.25 -7.53
N LEU A 7 -3.60 -4.56 -7.23
CA LEU A 7 -2.74 -5.08 -6.15
C LEU A 7 -1.25 -4.82 -6.41
N TRP A 8 -0.78 -4.84 -7.67
CA TRP A 8 0.61 -4.53 -8.05
C TRP A 8 0.78 -3.10 -8.54
N THR A 9 0.12 -2.13 -7.92
CA THR A 9 0.29 -0.69 -8.20
C THR A 9 -0.16 -0.25 -9.60
N GLY A 10 -1.01 -1.03 -10.27
CA GLY A 10 -1.56 -0.69 -11.57
C GLY A 10 -0.53 -0.65 -12.70
N ASP A 11 -1.04 -0.43 -13.90
CA ASP A 11 -0.25 -0.17 -15.12
C ASP A 11 -1.14 0.60 -16.11
N ASP A 12 -0.52 1.28 -17.07
CA ASP A 12 -1.25 2.15 -18.01
C ASP A 12 -2.24 1.41 -18.91
N ALA A 13 -2.04 0.11 -19.15
CA ALA A 13 -2.85 -0.69 -20.06
C ALA A 13 -4.06 -1.36 -19.37
N THR A 14 -3.91 -1.76 -18.11
CA THR A 14 -4.88 -2.60 -17.39
C THR A 14 -5.63 -1.79 -16.34
N TYR A 15 -4.92 -1.01 -15.52
CA TYR A 15 -5.48 -0.25 -14.40
C TYR A 15 -4.60 0.96 -14.08
N ALA A 16 -4.84 2.07 -14.79
CA ALA A 16 -4.11 3.31 -14.57
C ALA A 16 -4.55 3.99 -13.27
N ILE A 17 -3.58 4.38 -12.45
CA ILE A 17 -3.81 5.11 -11.20
C ILE A 17 -3.21 6.50 -11.37
N ALA A 18 -4.03 7.54 -11.14
CA ALA A 18 -3.58 8.93 -11.18
C ALA A 18 -2.85 9.29 -9.87
N TRP A 19 -1.61 8.80 -9.74
CA TRP A 19 -0.77 8.94 -8.55
C TRP A 19 -0.54 10.40 -8.14
N ASP A 20 -0.46 11.30 -9.11
CA ASP A 20 -0.34 12.76 -8.95
C ASP A 20 -1.53 13.41 -8.24
N ARG A 21 -2.70 12.74 -8.21
CA ARG A 21 -3.91 13.27 -7.55
C ARG A 21 -4.00 12.89 -6.08
N ILE A 22 -3.10 12.06 -5.57
CA ILE A 22 -3.09 11.66 -4.15
C ILE A 22 -2.36 12.74 -3.35
N GLY A 23 -3.10 13.78 -2.96
CA GLY A 23 -2.56 14.92 -2.20
C GLY A 23 -2.67 14.82 -0.69
N ALA A 24 -3.43 13.87 -0.15
CA ALA A 24 -3.58 13.68 1.30
C ALA A 24 -2.31 13.08 1.92
N GLU A 25 -2.13 13.23 3.23
CA GLU A 25 -1.09 12.47 3.94
C GLU A 25 -1.38 10.95 3.83
N VAL A 26 -0.34 10.16 3.59
CA VAL A 26 -0.47 8.71 3.36
C VAL A 26 0.43 7.92 4.31
N VAL A 27 -0.16 6.95 4.99
CA VAL A 27 0.56 5.86 5.66
C VAL A 27 0.42 4.60 4.82
N TRP A 28 1.46 4.26 4.06
CA TRP A 28 1.45 3.08 3.18
C TRP A 28 2.00 1.87 3.91
N ILE A 29 1.13 0.90 4.20
CA ILE A 29 1.49 -0.32 4.92
C ILE A 29 1.38 -1.52 3.99
N ASN A 30 2.46 -2.29 3.91
CA ASN A 30 2.45 -3.62 3.33
C ASN A 30 2.67 -4.67 4.42
N THR A 31 2.20 -5.89 4.20
CA THR A 31 2.56 -7.04 5.04
C THR A 31 3.87 -7.66 4.56
N GLU A 32 4.47 -8.69 5.16
CA GLU A 32 5.74 -9.26 4.66
C GLU A 32 5.53 -10.42 3.69
N LEU A 33 4.52 -11.25 3.93
CA LEU A 33 4.19 -12.44 3.15
C LEU A 33 2.99 -12.21 2.20
N GLY A 34 2.36 -11.03 2.26
CA GLY A 34 1.24 -10.69 1.39
C GLY A 34 1.59 -10.38 -0.06
N ARG A 35 0.57 -10.06 -0.86
CA ARG A 35 0.72 -9.58 -2.23
C ARG A 35 0.87 -8.06 -2.28
N GLY A 36 1.46 -7.57 -3.37
CA GLY A 36 1.53 -6.16 -3.75
C GLY A 36 2.95 -5.62 -3.92
N GLY A 37 3.07 -4.53 -4.69
CA GLY A 37 4.35 -3.89 -4.98
C GLY A 37 4.91 -3.17 -3.75
N ARG A 38 6.10 -3.59 -3.29
CA ARG A 38 6.81 -3.01 -2.14
C ARG A 38 8.17 -2.49 -2.58
N PRO A 39 8.53 -1.22 -2.33
CA PRO A 39 7.72 -0.11 -1.80
C PRO A 39 6.97 0.69 -2.89
N ARG A 40 6.80 0.13 -4.09
CA ARG A 40 6.47 0.84 -5.33
C ARG A 40 5.31 1.85 -5.24
N GLY A 41 4.22 1.53 -4.55
CA GLY A 41 3.07 2.45 -4.46
C GLY A 41 3.42 3.76 -3.75
N ALA A 42 4.16 3.66 -2.64
CA ALA A 42 4.64 4.83 -1.91
C ALA A 42 5.61 5.68 -2.75
N GLU A 43 6.47 5.04 -3.55
CA GLU A 43 7.37 5.75 -4.47
C GLU A 43 6.61 6.50 -5.56
N LEU A 44 5.54 5.88 -6.11
CA LEU A 44 4.71 6.50 -7.15
C LEU A 44 3.95 7.72 -6.61
N ILE A 45 3.43 7.67 -5.38
CA ILE A 45 2.78 8.82 -4.74
C ILE A 45 3.79 9.96 -4.54
N ARG A 46 5.00 9.65 -4.06
CA ARG A 46 6.08 10.65 -3.92
C ARG A 46 6.49 11.25 -5.26
N ALA A 47 6.67 10.43 -6.28
CA ALA A 47 6.97 10.88 -7.64
C ALA A 47 5.82 11.73 -8.24
N GLY A 48 4.58 11.51 -7.80
CA GLY A 48 3.41 12.34 -8.11
C GLY A 48 3.39 13.70 -7.41
N GLY A 49 4.36 14.02 -6.55
CA GLY A 49 4.51 15.31 -5.89
C GLY A 49 4.06 15.37 -4.44
N ASN A 50 3.69 14.24 -3.82
CA ASN A 50 3.29 14.19 -2.42
C ASN A 50 4.40 13.60 -1.54
N GLU A 51 5.11 14.47 -0.81
CA GLU A 51 6.20 14.07 0.10
C GLU A 51 5.70 13.54 1.46
N ARG A 52 4.41 13.72 1.79
CA ARG A 52 3.81 13.33 3.07
C ARG A 52 3.37 11.87 3.06
N VAL A 53 4.31 10.99 2.73
CA VAL A 53 4.09 9.55 2.60
C VAL A 53 5.07 8.80 3.50
N SER A 54 4.54 8.07 4.47
CA SER A 54 5.30 7.07 5.23
C SER A 54 5.12 5.67 4.63
N PHE A 55 6.14 4.82 4.73
CA PHE A 55 6.10 3.45 4.25
C PHE A 55 6.58 2.50 5.36
N ALA A 56 5.85 1.40 5.56
CA ALA A 56 6.26 0.36 6.48
C ALA A 56 5.84 -1.04 6.00
N VAL A 57 6.58 -2.04 6.47
CA VAL A 57 6.25 -3.46 6.31
C VAL A 57 5.91 -4.05 7.67
N VAL A 58 4.86 -4.88 7.75
CA VAL A 58 4.49 -5.65 8.95
C VAL A 58 5.12 -7.04 8.84
N PRO A 59 6.13 -7.38 9.67
CA PRO A 59 6.81 -8.67 9.62
C PRO A 59 5.84 -9.83 9.88
N GLY A 60 6.06 -10.96 9.22
CA GLY A 60 5.30 -12.20 9.39
C GLY A 60 3.86 -12.19 8.83
N TYR A 61 3.30 -11.03 8.50
CA TYR A 61 1.91 -10.94 8.05
C TYR A 61 1.74 -11.38 6.59
N GLY A 62 0.72 -12.21 6.32
CA GLY A 62 0.14 -12.49 5.01
C GLY A 62 -0.71 -11.34 4.47
N HIS A 63 -1.34 -11.52 3.30
CA HIS A 63 -2.10 -10.43 2.65
C HIS A 63 -3.34 -10.02 3.45
N GLY A 64 -4.00 -10.99 4.08
CA GLY A 64 -5.22 -10.78 4.85
C GLY A 64 -5.01 -10.38 6.30
N ASP A 65 -3.81 -10.60 6.84
CA ASP A 65 -3.55 -10.50 8.27
C ASP A 65 -3.70 -9.08 8.80
N GLY A 66 -3.48 -8.06 7.95
CA GLY A 66 -3.73 -6.66 8.33
C GLY A 66 -5.19 -6.32 8.65
N VAL A 67 -6.12 -7.24 8.35
CA VAL A 67 -7.55 -7.13 8.66
C VAL A 67 -8.01 -8.23 9.61
N TRP A 68 -7.55 -9.47 9.41
CA TRP A 68 -8.10 -10.65 10.09
C TRP A 68 -7.22 -11.21 11.22
N ALA A 69 -5.95 -10.79 11.35
CA ALA A 69 -5.15 -11.24 12.48
C ALA A 69 -5.70 -10.68 13.79
N ALA A 70 -5.68 -11.49 14.85
CA ALA A 70 -6.14 -11.06 16.18
C ALA A 70 -5.35 -9.85 16.72
N THR A 71 -4.11 -9.66 16.27
CA THR A 71 -3.24 -8.54 16.66
C THR A 71 -3.24 -7.37 15.67
N ALA A 72 -4.05 -7.41 14.60
CA ALA A 72 -4.06 -6.37 13.55
C ALA A 72 -4.33 -4.96 14.09
N ALA A 73 -5.18 -4.84 15.11
CA ALA A 73 -5.47 -3.56 15.75
C ALA A 73 -4.21 -2.92 16.38
N ALA A 74 -3.38 -3.73 17.04
CA ALA A 74 -2.15 -3.26 17.67
C ALA A 74 -1.01 -3.06 16.64
N ASP A 75 -0.86 -3.99 15.70
CA ASP A 75 0.30 -4.03 14.81
C ASP A 75 0.15 -3.11 13.58
N VAL A 76 -1.09 -2.86 13.16
CA VAL A 76 -1.43 -2.10 11.94
C VAL A 76 -2.25 -0.87 12.26
N TRP A 77 -3.38 -1.01 12.98
CA TRP A 77 -4.37 0.07 13.06
C TRP A 77 -4.00 1.19 14.02
N SER A 78 -3.16 0.91 15.01
CA SER A 78 -2.58 1.91 15.91
C SER A 78 -1.71 2.97 15.22
N ARG A 79 -1.43 2.82 13.92
CA ARG A 79 -0.59 3.72 13.13
C ARG A 79 -1.36 4.88 12.49
N PHE A 80 -2.67 4.96 12.73
CA PHE A 80 -3.57 5.99 12.18
C PHE A 80 -4.60 6.48 13.21
#